data_AF-A0A928PM13-F1
#
_entry.id   AF-A0A928PM13-F1
#
_cell.length_a   1.000
_cell.length_b   1.000
_cell.length_c   1.000
_cell.angle_alpha   90.00
_cell.angle_beta   90.00
_cell.angle_gamma   90.00
#
_symmetry.space_group_name_H-M   'P 1'
#
loop_
_entity.id
_entity.type
_entity.pdbx_description
1 polymer ?
#
loop_
_entity_poly.entity_id
_entity_poly.type
_entity_poly.pdbx_seq_one_letter_code
_entity_poly.pdbx_strand_id
1 'polypeptide(L)'
;MEGKIYGVLLTFTPAAASTILRFFKDTKTNSKDYDAVFTGDLGIIGKSLLISLAKTEGYNLSENLFDFGEMIFDIKEQDVHSGGSGCGCSAVMMASYIMDMMKRGNLKNILYCATGALLSPTTVMQGESIPGICHLVNIKNSI
;
A
#
# COMPACT_ATOMS: atom_id res chain seq x y z
N MET A 1 -3.93 20.97 12.28
CA MET A 1 -3.79 19.53 12.57
C MET A 1 -3.64 18.70 11.30
N GLU A 2 -4.21 19.13 10.17
CA GLU A 2 -4.07 18.48 8.85
C GLU A 2 -2.62 18.29 8.37
N GLY A 3 -1.73 19.25 8.60
CA GLY A 3 -0.33 19.14 8.18
C GLY A 3 0.47 17.99 8.80
N LYS A 4 0.02 17.42 9.94
CA LYS A 4 0.66 16.25 10.57
C LYS A 4 0.12 14.92 10.06
N ILE A 5 -1.15 14.87 9.63
CA ILE A 5 -1.79 13.66 9.10
C ILE A 5 -1.22 13.32 7.72
N TYR A 6 -1.02 14.34 6.86
CA TYR A 6 -0.35 14.15 5.57
C TYR A 6 1.12 13.75 5.72
N GLY A 7 1.79 14.19 6.79
CA GLY A 7 3.19 13.85 7.05
C GLY A 7 3.43 12.34 7.25
N VAL A 8 2.48 11.63 7.88
CA VAL A 8 2.62 10.19 8.14
C VAL A 8 2.50 9.37 6.85
N LEU A 9 1.54 9.68 5.96
CA LEU A 9 1.39 8.98 4.68
C LEU A 9 2.64 9.09 3.79
N LEU A 10 3.31 10.24 3.85
CA LEU A 10 4.57 10.49 3.13
C LEU A 10 5.74 9.69 3.71
N THR A 11 5.68 9.23 4.97
CA THR A 11 6.82 8.53 5.61
C THR A 11 7.01 7.11 5.09
N PHE A 12 5.94 6.38 4.78
CA PHE A 12 6.03 4.98 4.32
C PHE A 12 5.81 4.79 2.81
N THR A 13 5.40 5.82 2.08
CA THR A 13 5.35 5.75 0.60
C THR A 13 6.72 5.43 -0.03
N PRO A 14 7.84 6.05 0.39
CA PRO A 14 9.17 5.66 -0.09
C PRO A 14 9.56 4.22 0.29
N ALA A 15 9.11 3.73 1.44
CA ALA A 15 9.36 2.35 1.87
C ALA A 15 8.62 1.34 0.97
N ALA A 16 7.37 1.64 0.62
CA ALA A 16 6.58 0.87 -0.35
C ALA A 16 7.25 0.85 -1.73
N ALA A 17 7.64 2.04 -2.24
CA ALA A 17 8.35 2.15 -3.51
C ALA A 17 9.64 1.32 -3.50
N SER A 18 10.50 1.52 -2.50
CA SER A 18 11.76 0.79 -2.37
C SER A 18 11.55 -0.74 -2.38
N THR A 19 10.55 -1.23 -1.64
CA THR A 19 10.26 -2.66 -1.52
C THR A 19 9.74 -3.24 -2.83
N ILE A 20 8.75 -2.60 -3.46
CA ILE A 20 8.14 -3.06 -4.71
C ILE A 20 9.17 -3.08 -5.85
N LEU A 21 9.92 -1.99 -6.01
CA LEU A 21 10.91 -1.85 -7.08
C LEU A 21 12.07 -2.82 -6.90
N ARG A 22 12.53 -3.03 -5.66
CA ARG A 22 13.54 -4.04 -5.35
C ARG A 22 13.04 -5.44 -5.66
N PHE A 23 11.82 -5.76 -5.24
CA PHE A 23 11.21 -7.05 -5.54
C PHE A 23 11.16 -7.31 -7.05
N PHE A 24 10.64 -6.37 -7.84
CA PHE A 24 10.62 -6.47 -9.31
C PHE A 24 12.00 -6.68 -9.92
N LYS A 25 13.01 -5.95 -9.44
CA LYS A 25 14.38 -6.10 -9.89
C LYS A 25 14.93 -7.50 -9.57
N ASP A 26 14.71 -7.99 -8.35
CA ASP A 26 15.20 -9.27 -7.88
C ASP A 26 14.51 -10.46 -8.57
N THR A 27 13.20 -10.35 -8.84
CA THR A 27 12.42 -11.38 -9.54
C THR A 27 12.46 -11.25 -11.05
N LYS A 28 13.02 -10.14 -11.58
CA LYS A 28 12.99 -9.77 -13.01
C LYS A 28 11.56 -9.72 -13.56
N THR A 29 10.64 -9.21 -12.75
CA THR A 29 9.23 -9.02 -13.12
C THR A 29 8.88 -7.54 -13.10
N ASN A 30 7.65 -7.22 -13.49
CA ASN A 30 7.05 -5.90 -13.42
C ASN A 30 5.61 -6.02 -12.93
N SER A 31 4.94 -4.88 -12.78
CA SER A 31 3.56 -4.82 -12.29
C SER A 31 2.61 -5.69 -13.11
N LYS A 32 2.73 -5.72 -14.44
CA LYS A 32 1.84 -6.45 -15.35
C LYS A 32 1.96 -7.98 -15.26
N ASP A 33 2.99 -8.48 -14.58
CA ASP A 33 3.15 -9.91 -14.32
C ASP A 33 2.25 -10.41 -13.16
N TYR A 34 1.52 -9.50 -12.52
CA TYR A 34 0.61 -9.75 -11.40
C TYR A 34 -0.78 -9.21 -11.73
N ASP A 35 -1.82 -9.89 -11.25
CA ASP A 35 -3.21 -9.48 -11.44
C ASP A 35 -3.48 -8.14 -10.74
N ALA A 36 -2.85 -7.93 -9.58
CA ALA A 36 -2.94 -6.70 -8.81
C ALA A 36 -1.76 -6.55 -7.83
N VAL A 37 -1.40 -5.29 -7.55
CA VAL A 37 -0.52 -4.89 -6.45
C VAL A 37 -1.38 -4.15 -5.43
N PHE A 38 -1.50 -4.70 -4.22
CA PHE A 38 -2.24 -4.12 -3.13
C PHE A 38 -1.31 -3.51 -2.09
N THR A 39 -1.54 -2.26 -1.72
CA THR A 39 -0.90 -1.61 -0.57
C THR A 39 -1.87 -1.56 0.62
N GLY A 40 -1.32 -1.52 1.83
CA GLY A 40 -2.10 -1.55 3.07
C GLY A 40 -2.88 -0.26 3.31
N ASP A 41 -2.18 0.84 3.56
CA ASP A 41 -2.81 2.06 4.07
C ASP A 41 -2.10 3.35 3.62
N LEU A 42 -1.69 3.40 2.35
CA LEU A 42 -1.16 4.63 1.75
C LEU A 42 -2.24 5.69 1.55
N GLY A 43 -3.50 5.28 1.44
CA GLY A 43 -4.61 6.14 1.04
C GLY A 43 -4.43 6.72 -0.37
N ILE A 44 -5.33 7.63 -0.75
CA ILE A 44 -5.30 8.24 -2.10
C ILE A 44 -3.97 8.96 -2.37
N ILE A 45 -3.47 9.70 -1.38
CA ILE A 45 -2.28 10.56 -1.53
C ILE A 45 -1.01 9.72 -1.61
N GLY A 46 -0.82 8.78 -0.69
CA GLY A 46 0.35 7.91 -0.70
C GLY A 46 0.37 7.01 -1.94
N LYS A 47 -0.78 6.50 -2.39
CA LYS A 47 -0.90 5.75 -3.64
C LYS A 47 -0.47 6.59 -4.85
N SER A 48 -0.95 7.83 -4.95
CA SER A 48 -0.58 8.74 -6.05
C SER A 48 0.93 9.00 -6.07
N LEU A 49 1.52 9.27 -4.90
CA LEU A 49 2.96 9.47 -4.78
C LEU A 49 3.76 8.21 -5.11
N LEU A 50 3.30 7.02 -4.70
CA LEU A 50 3.93 5.74 -5.05
C LEU A 50 3.98 5.56 -6.56
N ILE A 51 2.88 5.86 -7.27
CA ILE A 51 2.84 5.80 -8.74
C ILE A 51 3.87 6.77 -9.34
N SER A 52 3.94 8.00 -8.84
CA SER A 52 4.91 9.00 -9.30
C SER A 52 6.35 8.56 -9.07
N LEU A 53 6.68 8.02 -7.89
CA LEU A 53 8.03 7.53 -7.56
C LEU A 53 8.41 6.29 -8.38
N ALA A 54 7.48 5.36 -8.59
CA ALA A 54 7.75 4.20 -9.44
C ALA A 54 8.03 4.63 -10.89
N LYS A 55 7.31 5.63 -11.38
CA LYS A 55 7.48 6.18 -12.73
C LYS A 55 8.86 6.82 -12.93
N THR A 56 9.39 7.52 -11.93
CA THR A 56 10.76 8.08 -12.02
C THR A 56 11.83 6.99 -12.11
N GLU A 57 11.56 5.80 -11.57
CA GLU A 57 12.43 4.63 -11.60
C GLU A 57 12.16 3.72 -12.82
N GLY A 58 11.30 4.14 -13.75
CA GLY A 58 11.00 3.40 -14.99
C GLY A 58 9.92 2.32 -14.88
N TYR A 59 9.18 2.26 -13.77
CA TYR A 59 8.10 1.30 -13.55
C TYR A 59 6.73 1.99 -13.64
N ASN A 60 5.75 1.34 -14.28
CA ASN A 60 4.38 1.84 -14.31
C ASN A 60 3.47 1.03 -13.37
N LEU A 61 2.95 1.68 -12.33
CA LEU A 61 2.02 1.10 -11.35
C LEU A 61 0.57 1.57 -11.55
N SER A 62 0.29 2.49 -12.49
CA SER A 62 -0.98 3.22 -12.52
C SER A 62 -2.21 2.36 -12.81
N GLU A 63 -2.03 1.23 -13.50
CA GLU A 63 -3.13 0.41 -14.01
C GLU A 63 -3.55 -0.70 -13.05
N ASN A 64 -2.69 -1.09 -12.11
CA ASN A 64 -2.92 -2.29 -11.28
C ASN A 64 -2.49 -2.14 -9.81
N LEU A 65 -2.22 -0.91 -9.36
CA LEU A 65 -1.99 -0.59 -7.96
C LEU A 65 -3.30 -0.18 -7.29
N PHE A 66 -3.64 -0.86 -6.20
CA PHE A 66 -4.80 -0.59 -5.38
C PHE A 66 -4.37 -0.42 -3.92
N ASP A 67 -5.06 0.43 -3.16
CA ASP A 67 -4.79 0.62 -1.74
C ASP A 67 -6.00 0.21 -0.91
N PHE A 68 -5.80 -0.61 0.11
CA PHE A 68 -6.90 -1.08 0.96
C PHE A 68 -7.54 0.07 1.75
N GLY A 69 -6.77 1.09 2.12
CA GLY A 69 -7.28 2.31 2.74
C GLY A 69 -8.27 3.06 1.85
N GLU A 70 -8.05 3.08 0.54
CA GLU A 70 -8.98 3.65 -0.42
C GLU A 70 -10.19 2.74 -0.68
N MET A 71 -10.00 1.42 -0.74
CA MET A 71 -11.04 0.46 -1.11
C MET A 71 -12.07 0.18 0.00
N ILE A 72 -11.71 0.34 1.26
CA ILE A 72 -12.56 -0.04 2.40
C ILE A 72 -13.74 0.92 2.63
N PHE A 73 -13.69 2.14 2.07
CA PHE A 73 -14.70 3.19 2.26
C PHE A 73 -15.20 3.74 0.93
N ASP A 74 -16.43 4.26 0.93
CA ASP A 74 -16.87 5.17 -0.12
C ASP A 74 -16.40 6.58 0.21
N ILE A 75 -15.34 7.02 -0.46
CA ILE A 75 -14.68 8.30 -0.18
C ILE A 75 -15.55 9.51 -0.55
N LYS A 76 -16.57 9.33 -1.39
CA LYS A 76 -17.49 10.42 -1.75
C LYS A 76 -18.59 10.61 -0.71
N GLU A 77 -19.06 9.50 -0.14
CA GLU A 77 -20.21 9.48 0.77
C GLU A 77 -19.79 9.49 2.25
N GLN A 78 -18.56 9.10 2.57
CA GLN A 78 -18.05 8.98 3.92
C GLN A 78 -16.88 9.96 4.15
N ASP A 79 -16.95 10.74 5.23
CA ASP A 79 -15.88 11.66 5.62
C ASP A 79 -14.68 10.91 6.22
N VAL A 80 -13.84 10.36 5.34
CA VAL A 80 -12.67 9.52 5.69
C VAL A 80 -11.34 10.14 5.28
N HIS A 81 -11.35 11.43 4.91
CA HIS A 81 -10.19 12.17 4.42
C HIS A 81 -9.46 11.46 3.26
N SER A 82 -8.35 10.77 3.53
CA SER A 82 -7.52 10.07 2.52
C SER A 82 -7.80 8.57 2.42
N GLY A 83 -8.73 8.04 3.23
CA GLY A 83 -9.06 6.62 3.32
C GLY A 83 -8.82 6.04 4.73
N GLY A 84 -8.98 4.72 4.85
CA GLY A 84 -8.65 3.97 6.05
C GLY A 84 -7.15 3.87 6.29
N SER A 85 -6.75 3.83 7.55
CA SER A 85 -5.36 3.60 7.95
C SER A 85 -5.24 2.70 9.17
N GLY A 86 -4.10 2.02 9.28
CA GLY A 86 -3.75 1.13 10.37
C GLY A 86 -3.92 -0.35 10.06
N CYS A 87 -3.36 -1.18 10.95
CA CYS A 87 -3.28 -2.63 10.79
C CYS A 87 -4.64 -3.32 10.55
N GLY A 88 -5.72 -2.77 11.11
CA GLY A 88 -7.07 -3.29 10.94
C GLY A 88 -7.53 -3.25 9.49
N CYS A 89 -7.30 -2.15 8.77
CA CYS A 89 -7.70 -1.99 7.37
C CYS A 89 -7.07 -3.06 6.48
N SER A 90 -5.75 -3.20 6.59
CA SER A 90 -5.00 -4.15 5.78
C SER A 90 -5.39 -5.60 6.08
N ALA A 91 -5.57 -5.93 7.36
CA ALA A 91 -5.95 -7.27 7.80
C ALA A 91 -7.37 -7.65 7.34
N VAL A 92 -8.37 -6.77 7.51
CA VAL A 92 -9.75 -7.09 7.14
C VAL A 92 -9.94 -7.16 5.63
N MET A 93 -9.33 -6.27 4.85
CA MET A 93 -9.43 -6.29 3.39
C MET A 93 -8.78 -7.55 2.80
N MET A 94 -7.62 -7.93 3.33
CA MET A 94 -6.97 -9.17 2.91
C MET A 94 -7.80 -10.40 3.28
N ALA A 95 -8.23 -10.53 4.54
CA ALA A 95 -8.91 -11.73 5.04
C ALA A 95 -10.33 -11.92 4.47
N SER A 96 -11.00 -10.82 4.09
CA SER A 96 -12.34 -10.86 3.50
C SER A 96 -12.29 -10.78 1.97
N TYR A 97 -12.23 -9.57 1.42
CA TYR A 97 -12.42 -9.28 0.00
C TYR A 97 -11.40 -10.00 -0.89
N ILE A 98 -10.11 -9.90 -0.57
CA ILE A 98 -9.06 -10.48 -1.42
C ILE A 98 -9.08 -12.01 -1.38
N MET A 99 -9.16 -12.61 -0.19
CA MET A 99 -9.23 -14.07 -0.07
C MET A 99 -10.48 -14.65 -0.75
N ASP A 100 -11.62 -13.95 -0.72
CA ASP A 100 -12.82 -14.38 -1.46
C ASP A 100 -12.62 -14.29 -2.98
N MET A 101 -12.06 -13.20 -3.49
CA MET A 101 -11.72 -13.04 -4.91
C MET A 101 -10.73 -14.10 -5.40
N MET A 102 -9.76 -14.47 -4.57
CA MET A 102 -8.82 -15.55 -4.89
C MET A 102 -9.51 -16.92 -4.90
N LYS A 103 -10.38 -17.22 -3.92
CA LYS A 103 -11.15 -18.47 -3.86
C LYS A 103 -12.07 -18.65 -5.07
N ARG A 104 -12.65 -17.55 -5.58
CA ARG A 104 -13.49 -17.55 -6.78
C ARG A 104 -12.69 -17.60 -8.09
N GLY A 105 -11.36 -17.54 -8.02
CA GLY A 105 -10.47 -17.58 -9.18
C GLY A 105 -10.38 -16.26 -9.96
N ASN A 106 -10.92 -15.16 -9.42
CA ASN A 106 -10.84 -13.83 -10.02
C ASN A 106 -9.44 -13.21 -9.87
N LEU A 107 -8.70 -13.61 -8.83
CA LEU A 107 -7.30 -13.24 -8.59
C LEU A 107 -6.49 -14.52 -8.40
N LYS A 108 -5.33 -14.61 -9.06
CA LYS A 108 -4.46 -15.79 -9.06
C LYS A 108 -3.04 -15.50 -8.62
N ASN A 109 -2.48 -14.34 -8.95
CA ASN A 109 -1.12 -13.95 -8.62
C ASN A 109 -1.09 -12.47 -8.23
N ILE A 110 -1.01 -12.18 -6.94
CA ILE A 110 -1.07 -10.82 -6.42
C ILE A 110 0.16 -10.49 -5.56
N LEU A 111 0.49 -9.20 -5.50
CA LEU A 111 1.46 -8.68 -4.54
C LEU A 111 0.72 -7.93 -3.44
N TYR A 112 0.94 -8.32 -2.19
CA TYR A 112 0.40 -7.62 -1.03
C TYR A 112 1.54 -6.93 -0.27
N CYS A 113 1.46 -5.62 -0.15
CA CYS A 113 2.48 -4.74 0.43
C CYS A 113 1.95 -4.07 1.70
N ALA A 114 2.26 -4.66 2.86
CA ALA A 114 1.87 -4.11 4.16
C ALA A 114 2.83 -2.99 4.57
N THR A 115 2.30 -1.78 4.73
CA THR A 115 3.04 -0.56 5.11
C THR A 115 2.87 -0.24 6.59
N GLY A 116 3.83 0.49 7.15
CA GLY A 116 3.72 0.99 8.53
C GLY A 116 4.68 2.13 8.83
N ALA A 117 4.25 3.04 9.71
CA ALA A 117 5.10 4.03 10.36
C ALA A 117 5.53 3.54 11.74
N LEU A 118 6.83 3.59 12.02
CA LEU A 118 7.42 3.19 13.29
C LEU A 118 7.56 4.42 14.20
N LEU A 119 6.48 4.82 14.87
CA LEU A 119 6.47 6.01 15.72
C LEU A 119 6.04 5.72 17.17
N SER A 120 6.39 6.64 18.06
CA SER A 120 5.91 6.67 19.45
C SER A 120 5.55 8.11 19.84
N PRO A 121 4.75 8.33 20.90
CA PRO A 121 4.49 9.67 21.39
C PRO A 121 5.78 10.45 21.69
N THR A 122 6.79 9.78 22.27
CA THR A 122 8.08 10.36 22.62
C THR A 122 8.84 10.85 21.40
N THR A 123 9.01 10.00 20.37
CA THR A 123 9.78 10.38 19.16
C THR A 123 9.12 11.53 18.41
N VAL A 124 7.77 11.54 18.34
CA VAL A 124 7.01 12.63 17.71
C VAL A 124 7.14 13.94 18.51
N MET A 125 7.08 13.88 19.83
CA MET A 125 7.22 15.06 20.69
C MET A 125 8.63 15.65 20.67
N GLN A 126 9.65 14.82 20.45
CA GLN A 126 11.04 15.25 20.30
C GLN A 126 11.35 15.81 18.90
N GLY A 127 10.40 15.72 17.96
CA GLY A 127 10.61 16.19 16.58
C GLY A 127 11.55 15.31 15.76
N GLU A 128 11.72 14.04 16.15
CA GLU A 128 12.50 13.08 15.37
C GLU A 128 11.79 12.70 14.06
N SER A 129 12.55 12.17 13.11
CA SER A 129 11.99 11.61 11.88
C SER A 129 11.18 10.34 12.17
N ILE A 130 10.17 10.06 11.35
CA ILE A 130 9.35 8.85 11.45
C ILE A 130 9.85 7.82 10.41
N PRO A 131 10.43 6.69 10.82
CA PRO A 131 10.81 5.62 9.91
C PRO A 131 9.58 4.92 9.33
N GLY A 132 9.60 4.68 8.02
CA GLY A 132 8.61 3.86 7.32
C GLY A 132 9.15 2.46 7.00
N ILE A 133 8.28 1.45 7.00
CA ILE A 133 8.60 0.09 6.57
C ILE A 133 7.52 -0.46 5.64
N CYS A 134 7.91 -1.36 4.74
CA CYS A 134 7.00 -2.12 3.90
C CYS A 134 7.44 -3.58 3.82
N HIS A 135 6.50 -4.50 3.99
CA HIS A 135 6.70 -5.94 3.80
C HIS A 135 5.82 -6.43 2.67
N LEU A 136 6.44 -7.08 1.67
CA LEU A 136 5.77 -7.59 0.48
C LEU A 136 5.64 -9.11 0.55
N VAL A 137 4.44 -9.61 0.29
CA VAL A 137 4.13 -11.03 0.13
C VAL A 137 3.55 -11.26 -1.26
N ASN A 138 4.15 -12.19 -2.01
CA ASN A 138 3.60 -12.67 -3.27
C ASN A 138 2.68 -13.87 -2.98
N ILE A 139 1.38 -13.72 -3.25
CA ILE A 139 0.38 -14.74 -2.96
C ILE A 139 -0.13 -15.30 -4.28
N LYS A 140 0.05 -16.61 -4.45
CA LYS A 140 -0.36 -17.35 -5.64
C LYS A 140 -1.44 -18.36 -5.29
N ASN A 141 -2.53 -18.34 -6.03
CA ASN A 141 -3.51 -19.42 -6.03
C ASN A 141 -3.04 -20.50 -7.01
N SER A 142 -2.98 -21.76 -6.55
CA SER A 142 -2.59 -22.92 -7.35
C SER A 142 -3.77 -23.80 -7.77
N ILE A 143 -4.99 -23.41 -7.41
CA ILE A 143 -6.24 -24.12 -7.72
C ILE A 143 -6.71 -23.76 -9.14
#